data_AF-A0A520IA24-F1
#
_entry.id   AF-A0A520IA24-F1
#
_cell.length_a   1.000
_cell.length_b   1.000
_cell.length_c   1.000
_cell.angle_alpha   90.00
_cell.angle_beta   90.00
_cell.angle_gamma   90.00
#
_symmetry.space_group_name_H-M   'P 1'
#
loop_
_entity.id
_entity.type
_entity.pdbx_description
1 polymer ?
#
loop_
_entity_poly.entity_id
_entity_poly.type
_entity_poly.pdbx_seq_one_letter_code
_entity_poly.pdbx_strand_id
1 'polypeptide(L)' 'MTEQNQNFHIHVSTEIGRLRKLLIHSPDSGLGKVVPSKAQDWLFEDIVHLDTIRRDEYDHYVKLLMY' A
#
# COMPACT_ATOMS: atom_id res chain seq x y z
N MET A 1 18.55 -27.84 12.09
CA MET A 1 17.91 -28.09 10.78
C MET A 1 16.94 -26.96 10.51
N THR A 2 17.32 -26.02 9.64
CA THR A 2 16.38 -25.25 8.81
C THR A 2 17.21 -24.73 7.65
N GLU A 3 17.19 -25.46 6.54
CA GLU A 3 17.65 -24.95 5.26
C GLU A 3 16.80 -23.73 4.92
N GLN A 4 17.42 -22.56 4.90
CA GLN A 4 16.85 -21.35 4.32
C GLN A 4 16.94 -21.50 2.80
N ASN A 5 16.01 -22.24 2.23
CA ASN A 5 15.88 -22.35 0.80
C ASN A 5 14.86 -21.29 0.34
N GLN A 6 15.30 -20.36 -0.52
CA GLN A 6 14.79 -20.13 -1.89
C GLN A 6 15.23 -18.73 -2.36
N ASN A 7 15.90 -18.66 -3.52
CA ASN A 7 16.34 -17.45 -4.20
C ASN A 7 15.20 -16.45 -4.44
N PHE A 8 14.98 -15.50 -3.52
CA PHE A 8 14.12 -14.36 -3.78
C PHE A 8 14.84 -13.37 -4.70
N HIS A 9 14.60 -13.49 -6.01
CA HIS A 9 15.14 -12.58 -7.01
C HIS A 9 14.09 -11.54 -7.42
N ILE A 10 14.37 -10.26 -7.15
CA ILE A 10 13.56 -9.13 -7.62
C ILE A 10 14.02 -8.78 -9.04
N HIS A 11 13.07 -8.64 -9.96
CA HIS A 11 13.36 -8.23 -11.32
C HIS A 11 12.28 -7.29 -11.86
N VAL A 12 12.68 -6.04 -12.14
CA VAL A 12 11.85 -5.00 -12.74
C VAL A 12 12.62 -4.44 -13.93
N SER A 13 12.21 -4.80 -15.14
CA SER A 13 12.86 -4.35 -16.38
C SER A 13 12.05 -3.29 -17.14
N THR A 14 10.79 -3.09 -16.76
CA THR A 14 9.84 -2.17 -17.41
C THR A 14 8.79 -1.68 -16.41
N GLU A 15 8.30 -0.45 -16.56
CA GLU A 15 7.17 0.09 -15.77
C GLU A 15 5.78 -0.32 -16.30
N ILE A 16 5.69 -0.78 -17.56
CA ILE A 16 4.40 -1.09 -18.24
C ILE A 16 4.21 -2.57 -18.59
N GLY A 17 5.22 -3.40 -18.34
CA GLY A 17 5.16 -4.83 -18.59
C GLY A 17 4.22 -5.54 -17.62
N ARG A 18 3.94 -6.82 -17.87
CA ARG A 18 3.04 -7.60 -17.01
C ARG A 18 3.56 -7.70 -15.58
N LEU A 19 2.80 -7.14 -14.64
CA LEU A 19 3.09 -7.22 -13.21
C LEU A 19 3.01 -8.67 -12.72
N ARG A 20 4.02 -9.11 -11.96
CA ARG A 20 4.14 -10.50 -11.47
C ARG A 20 4.14 -10.61 -9.94
N LYS A 21 4.73 -9.64 -9.27
CA LYS A 21 4.77 -9.50 -7.81
C LYS A 21 4.75 -8.03 -7.49
N LEU A 22 4.16 -7.70 -6.35
CA LEU A 22 3.93 -6.34 -5.92
C LEU A 22 4.07 -6.31 -4.38
N LEU A 23 4.60 -5.20 -3.85
CA LEU A 23 4.59 -4.91 -2.41
C LEU A 23 3.64 -3.73 -2.17
N ILE A 24 2.63 -3.95 -1.33
CA ILE A 24 1.66 -2.93 -0.92
C ILE A 24 1.56 -2.90 0.60
N HIS A 25 1.19 -1.74 1.13
CA HIS A 25 0.95 -1.53 2.54
C HIS A 25 -0.45 -0.98 2.73
N SER A 26 -1.24 -1.63 3.58
CA SER A 26 -2.58 -1.16 3.91
C SER A 26 -2.47 0.08 4.81
N PRO A 27 -3.28 1.12 4.58
CA PRO A 27 -3.43 2.23 5.51
C PRO A 27 -3.70 1.70 6.92
N ASP A 28 -2.83 2.04 7.87
CA ASP A 28 -2.92 1.56 9.25
C ASP A 28 -3.30 2.69 10.22
N SER A 29 -3.39 2.38 11.51
CA SER A 29 -3.72 3.38 12.54
C SER A 29 -2.68 4.48 12.69
N GLY A 30 -1.50 4.37 12.07
CA GLY A 30 -0.50 5.44 11.98
C GLY A 30 -0.99 6.65 11.19
N LEU A 31 -2.02 6.47 10.36
CA LEU A 31 -2.76 7.51 9.63
C LEU A 31 -3.99 8.03 10.40
N GLY A 32 -4.18 7.62 11.66
CA GLY A 32 -5.35 7.96 12.47
C GLY A 32 -5.62 9.46 12.50
N LYS A 33 -6.91 9.84 12.34
CA LYS A 33 -7.46 11.21 12.21
C LYS A 33 -6.35 12.24 11.98
N VAL A 34 -5.82 12.29 10.76
CA VAL A 34 -4.93 13.38 10.35
C VAL A 34 -5.69 14.67 10.61
N VAL A 35 -5.31 15.34 11.70
CA VAL A 35 -5.97 16.58 12.09
C VAL A 35 -5.54 17.66 11.10
N PRO A 36 -6.43 18.60 10.71
CA PRO A 36 -6.11 19.61 9.70
C PRO A 36 -4.82 20.37 9.99
N SER A 37 -4.50 20.60 11.28
CA SER A 37 -3.27 21.28 11.71
C SER A 37 -1.97 20.51 11.46
N LYS A 38 -2.04 19.18 11.26
CA LYS A 38 -0.88 18.31 11.02
C LYS A 38 -0.83 17.76 9.60
N ALA A 39 -1.87 17.98 8.78
CA ALA A 39 -1.93 17.44 7.42
C ALA A 39 -0.71 17.84 6.60
N GLN A 40 -0.37 19.13 6.58
CA GLN A 40 0.80 19.66 5.88
C GLN A 40 2.12 19.07 6.41
N ASP A 41 2.28 19.00 7.74
CA ASP A 41 3.48 18.46 8.38
C ASP A 41 3.66 16.97 8.08
N TRP A 42 2.56 16.25 7.87
CA TRP A 42 2.53 14.83 7.52
C TRP A 42 2.44 14.58 6.02
N LEU A 43 2.58 15.63 5.20
CA LEU A 43 2.58 15.58 3.73
C LEU A 43 1.26 15.06 3.13
N PHE A 44 0.14 15.25 3.84
CA PHE A 44 -1.20 15.02 3.32
C PHE A 44 -1.74 16.30 2.69
N GLU A 45 -2.31 16.17 1.49
CA GLU A 45 -3.01 17.26 0.82
C GLU A 45 -4.30 17.65 1.55
N ASP A 46 -4.97 16.69 2.21
CA ASP A 46 -6.18 16.91 2.99
C ASP A 46 -6.34 15.87 4.13
N ILE A 47 -7.34 16.07 4.96
CA ILE A 47 -7.76 15.18 6.04
C ILE A 47 -8.24 13.86 5.45
N VAL A 48 -7.68 12.78 5.98
CA VAL A 48 -8.02 11.41 5.55
C VAL A 48 -9.04 10.76 6.48
N HIS A 49 -10.02 10.06 5.89
CA HIS A 49 -10.97 9.22 6.61
C HIS A 49 -10.56 7.75 6.52
N LEU A 50 -9.93 7.24 7.59
CA LEU A 50 -9.29 5.92 7.60
C LEU A 50 -10.22 4.77 7.20
N ASP A 51 -11.49 4.79 7.62
CA ASP A 51 -12.43 3.71 7.28
C ASP A 51 -12.73 3.65 5.79
N THR A 52 -12.94 4.80 5.14
CA THR A 52 -13.19 4.88 3.69
C THR A 52 -11.97 4.46 2.90
N ILE A 53 -10.80 5.01 3.24
CA ILE A 53 -9.55 4.68 2.50
C ILE A 53 -9.22 3.20 2.63
N ARG A 54 -9.50 2.56 3.78
CA ARG A 54 -9.26 1.12 3.93
C ARG A 54 -10.29 0.27 3.17
N ARG A 55 -11.58 0.46 3.45
CA ARG A 55 -12.63 -0.45 2.98
C ARG A 55 -13.08 -0.21 1.54
N ASP A 56 -13.17 1.05 1.15
CA ASP A 56 -13.77 1.41 -0.13
C ASP A 56 -12.69 1.63 -1.20
N GLU A 57 -11.52 2.13 -0.82
CA GLU A 57 -10.45 2.45 -1.78
C GLU A 57 -9.36 1.36 -1.82
N TYR A 58 -8.69 1.08 -0.71
CA TYR A 58 -7.58 0.13 -0.66
C TYR A 58 -8.03 -1.30 -0.96
N ASP A 59 -9.11 -1.78 -0.33
CA ASP A 59 -9.64 -3.11 -0.61
C ASP A 59 -10.13 -3.23 -2.07
N HIS A 60 -10.65 -2.15 -2.66
CA HIS A 60 -11.02 -2.13 -4.08
C HIS A 60 -9.80 -2.21 -4.99
N TYR A 61 -8.75 -1.45 -4.69
CA TYR A 61 -7.47 -1.50 -5.40
C TYR A 61 -6.84 -2.90 -5.36
N VAL A 62 -6.83 -3.56 -4.20
CA VAL A 62 -6.36 -4.94 -4.08
C VAL A 62 -7.20 -5.89 -4.93
N LYS A 63 -8.53 -5.70 -4.97
CA LYS A 63 -9.40 -6.52 -5.80
C LYS A 63 -9.05 -6.42 -7.28
N LEU A 64 -8.81 -5.21 -7.80
CA LEU A 64 -8.44 -5.00 -9.19
C LEU A 64 -7.10 -5.64 -9.58
N LEU A 65 -6.18 -5.81 -8.62
CA LEU A 65 -4.86 -6.38 -8.87
C LEU A 65 -4.80 -7.90 -8.72
N MET A 66 -5.69 -8.48 -7.92
CA MET A 66 -5.63 -9.89 -7.50
C MET A 66 -6.74 -10.77 -8.09
N TYR A 67 -7.78 -10.19 -8.70
CA TYR A 67 -8.90 -10.89 -9.33
C TYR A 67 -9.09 -10.42 -10.78
#